data_AF-W5M6T5-F1
#
_entry.id   AF-W5M6T5-F1
#
_cell.length_a   1.000
_cell.length_b   1.000
_cell.length_c   1.000
_cell.angle_alpha   90.00
_cell.angle_beta   90.00
_cell.angle_gamma   90.00
#
_symmetry.space_group_name_H-M   'P 1'
#
loop_
_entity.id
_entity.type
_entity.pdbx_description
1 polymer ?
#
loop_
_entity_poly.entity_id
_entity_poly.type
_entity_poly.pdbx_seq_one_letter_code
_entity_poly.pdbx_strand_id
1 'polypeptide(L)' 'MPELKDNPFRQRIAEVFSEDGEGNMTLDDFLDMFSVLSEMAPRDLKAYYAFKIYG' A
#
# COMPACT_ATOMS: atom_id res chain seq x y z
N MET A 1 3.65 11.81 1.42
CA MET A 1 4.48 10.89 2.23
C MET A 1 5.92 10.92 1.73
N PRO A 2 6.87 11.38 2.56
CA PRO A 2 8.30 11.29 2.27
C PRO A 2 8.78 9.86 1.96
N GLU A 3 8.22 8.85 2.62
CA GLU A 3 8.63 7.44 2.57
C GLU A 3 8.30 6.77 1.22
N LEU A 4 7.26 7.26 0.55
CA LEU A 4 6.85 6.80 -0.78
C LEU A 4 7.36 7.73 -1.89
N LYS A 5 8.08 8.79 -1.56
CA LYS A 5 8.49 9.82 -2.53
C LYS A 5 9.45 9.28 -3.59
N ASP A 6 10.33 8.37 -3.17
CA ASP A 6 11.32 7.72 -4.03
C ASP A 6 10.81 6.39 -4.62
N ASN A 7 9.60 5.97 -4.27
CA ASN A 7 9.05 4.70 -4.73
C ASN A 7 8.37 4.88 -6.11
N PRO A 8 8.85 4.20 -7.18
CA PRO A 8 8.26 4.30 -8.51
C PRO A 8 6.80 3.81 -8.56
N PHE A 9 6.38 2.98 -7.61
CA PHE A 9 5.02 2.45 -7.51
C PHE A 9 4.11 3.28 -6.59
N ARG A 10 4.53 4.45 -6.11
CA ARG A 10 3.77 5.24 -5.12
C ARG A 10 2.30 5.48 -5.48
N GLN A 11 2.03 5.68 -6.77
CA GLN A 11 0.69 6.00 -7.26
C GLN A 11 -0.17 4.74 -7.27
N ARG A 12 0.40 3.62 -7.73
CA ARG A 12 -0.24 2.30 -7.70
C ARG A 12 -0.48 1.80 -6.28
N ILE A 13 0.46 2.06 -5.36
CA ILE A 13 0.29 1.77 -3.93
C ILE A 13 -0.90 2.57 -3.39
N ALA A 14 -0.96 3.87 -3.64
CA ALA A 14 -2.10 4.70 -3.22
C ALA A 14 -3.43 4.20 -3.78
N GLU A 15 -3.49 3.83 -5.07
CA GLU A 15 -4.68 3.25 -5.71
C GLU A 15 -5.08 1.89 -5.11
N VAL A 16 -4.12 1.04 -4.76
CA VAL A 16 -4.38 -0.32 -4.26
C VAL A 16 -4.94 -0.31 -2.84
N PHE A 17 -4.52 0.70 -2.06
CA PHE A 17 -4.94 0.89 -0.67
C PHE A 17 -6.10 1.88 -0.52
N SER A 18 -6.47 2.67 -1.53
CA SER A 18 -7.68 3.48 -1.45
C SER A 18 -8.92 2.62 -1.72
N GLU A 19 -9.98 2.83 -0.94
CA GLU A 19 -11.25 2.11 -1.12
C GLU A 19 -11.91 2.44 -2.47
N ASP A 20 -11.73 3.67 -2.95
CA ASP A 20 -12.31 4.19 -4.19
C ASP A 20 -11.47 3.91 -5.44
N GLY A 21 -10.23 3.44 -5.28
CA GLY A 21 -9.26 3.29 -6.37
C GLY A 21 -8.80 4.61 -7.01
N GLU A 22 -9.23 5.76 -6.49
CA GLU A 22 -8.84 7.10 -6.99
C GLU A 22 -7.55 7.62 -6.31
N GLY A 23 -7.02 6.88 -5.34
CA GLY A 23 -5.82 7.24 -4.59
C GLY A 23 -6.08 8.16 -3.39
N ASN A 24 -7.35 8.38 -3.02
CA ASN A 24 -7.72 9.11 -1.81
C ASN A 24 -7.66 8.17 -0.60
N MET A 25 -6.58 8.25 0.17
CA MET A 25 -6.44 7.42 1.37
C MET A 25 -7.12 8.09 2.57
N THR A 26 -8.00 7.33 3.23
CA THR A 26 -8.46 7.63 4.58
C THR A 26 -7.37 7.32 5.62
N LEU A 27 -7.60 7.69 6.88
CA LEU A 27 -6.68 7.33 7.96
C LEU A 27 -6.58 5.81 8.14
N ASP A 28 -7.69 5.10 7.96
CA ASP A 28 -7.73 3.64 8.09
C ASP A 28 -6.92 2.97 6.97
N ASP A 29 -7.09 3.42 5.72
CA ASP A 29 -6.29 2.95 4.57
C ASP A 29 -4.78 3.15 4.79
N PHE A 30 -4.43 4.28 5.39
CA PHE A 30 -3.05 4.59 5.72
C PHE A 30 -2.49 3.62 6.78
N LEU A 31 -3.26 3.33 7.83
CA LEU A 31 -2.87 2.37 8.86
C LEU A 31 -2.74 0.96 8.32
N ASP A 32 -3.63 0.55 7.41
CA ASP A 32 -3.56 -0.73 6.73
C ASP A 32 -2.32 -0.84 5.83
N MET A 33 -2.02 0.21 5.06
CA MET A 33 -0.80 0.27 4.25
C MET A 33 0.46 0.13 5.11
N PHE A 34 0.57 0.87 6.21
CA PHE A 34 1.71 0.76 7.11
C PHE A 34 1.78 -0.61 7.80
N SER A 35 0.64 -1.19 8.13
CA SER A 35 0.56 -2.52 8.72
C SER A 35 1.11 -3.58 7.77
N VAL A 36 0.78 -3.52 6.48
CA VAL A 36 1.30 -4.45 5.45
C VAL A 36 2.79 -4.23 5.16
N LEU A 37 3.24 -2.98 5.13
CA LEU A 37 4.63 -2.63 4.85
C LEU A 37 5.58 -2.86 6.05
N SER A 38 5.03 -3.03 7.26
CA SER A 38 5.79 -3.33 8.46
C SER A 38 6.60 -4.63 8.33
N GLU A 39 7.80 -4.68 8.91
CA GLU A 39 8.63 -5.90 8.94
C GLU A 39 7.91 -7.07 9.61
N MET A 40 7.07 -6.78 10.60
CA MET A 40 6.32 -7.76 11.39
C MET A 40 5.14 -8.40 10.62
N ALA A 41 4.79 -7.90 9.44
CA ALA A 41 3.64 -8.42 8.71
C ALA A 41 3.89 -9.82 8.10
N PRO A 42 2.89 -10.71 8.13
CA PRO A 42 3.00 -12.05 7.54
C PRO A 42 3.40 -12.01 6.07
N ARG A 43 4.26 -12.96 5.66
CA ARG A 43 4.78 -13.04 4.29
C ARG A 43 3.67 -13.20 3.24
N ASP A 44 2.63 -13.95 3.56
CA ASP A 44 1.50 -14.19 2.65
C ASP A 44 0.71 -12.91 2.39
N LEU A 45 0.54 -12.08 3.42
CA LEU A 45 -0.13 -10.78 3.29
C LEU A 45 0.69 -9.83 2.41
N LYS A 46 2.02 -9.80 2.59
CA LYS A 46 2.93 -9.02 1.74
C LYS A 46 2.90 -9.50 0.29
N ALA A 47 2.89 -10.82 0.08
CA ALA A 47 2.83 -11.39 -1.26
C ALA A 47 1.52 -11.03 -1.96
N TYR A 48 0.37 -11.13 -1.27
CA TYR A 48 -0.93 -10.75 -1.81
C TYR A 48 -0.93 -9.29 -2.29
N TYR A 49 -0.49 -8.35 -1.46
CA TYR A 49 -0.42 -6.94 -1.83
C TYR A 49 0.63 -6.66 -2.90
N ALA A 50 1.77 -7.36 -2.90
CA ALA A 50 2.74 -7.26 -3.98
C ALA A 50 2.12 -7.65 -5.32
N PHE A 51 1.40 -8.78 -5.40
CA PHE A 51 0.67 -9.16 -6.62
C PHE A 51 -0.37 -8.12 -7.03
N LYS A 52 -1.05 -7.49 -6.07
CA LYS A 52 -2.04 -6.44 -6.34
C LYS A 52 -1.41 -5.15 -6.88
N ILE A 53 -0.18 -4.82 -6.48
CA ILE A 53 0.58 -3.65 -6.94
C ILE A 53 1.26 -3.91 -8.30
N TYR A 54 1.84 -5.10 -8.49
CA TYR A 54 2.53 -5.48 -9.73
C TYR A 54 1.60 -6.00 -10.84
N GLY A 55 0.37 -6.37 -10.48
CA GLY A 55 -0.67 -6.85 -11.39
C GLY A 55 -1.43 -5.76 -12.14
#